data_AF-A0A950ZTP0-F1
#
_entry.id   AF-A0A950ZTP0-F1
#
_cell.length_a   1.000
_cell.length_b   1.000
_cell.length_c   1.000
_cell.angle_alpha   90.00
_cell.angle_beta   90.00
_cell.angle_gamma   90.00
#
_symmetry.space_group_name_H-M   'P 1'
#
loop_
_entity.id
_entity.type
_entity.pdbx_description
1 polymer ?
#
loop_
_entity_poly.entity_id
_entity_poly.type
_entity_poly.pdbx_seq_one_letter_code
_entity_poly.pdbx_strand_id
1 'polypeptide(L)'
;WLIGIARHKLVDDWRREARQDRYLRAVASEEPEHEDPWDVELDALTARSVLQQLAPQHRLVLTLRYLDDLPVADVADILDRTLHATEALLVRAKAAFRRAYSTGEATNA
;
A
#
# COMPACT_ATOMS: atom_id res chain seq x y z
N TRP A 1 0.47 2.12 18.73
CA TRP A 1 1.90 2.45 18.88
C TRP A 1 2.81 1.22 18.93
N LEU A 2 2.51 0.16 19.68
CA LEU A 2 3.29 -1.10 19.67
C LEU A 2 3.25 -1.90 18.35
N ILE A 3 2.11 -1.89 17.65
CA ILE A 3 1.96 -2.58 16.35
C ILE A 3 2.88 -1.97 15.28
N GLY A 4 3.20 -0.68 15.37
CA GLY A 4 4.06 0.01 14.41
C GLY A 4 5.53 -0.41 14.51
N ILE A 5 6.03 -0.66 15.73
CA ILE A 5 7.45 -1.00 15.97
C ILE A 5 7.75 -2.45 15.58
N ALA A 6 6.87 -3.40 15.93
CA ALA A 6 7.03 -4.79 15.54
C ALA A 6 6.95 -4.97 14.01
N ARG A 7 6.09 -4.18 13.36
CA ARG A 7 5.90 -4.13 11.90
C ARG A 7 7.07 -3.47 11.18
N HIS A 8 7.58 -2.34 11.70
CA HIS A 8 8.80 -1.70 11.19
C HIS A 8 9.99 -2.65 11.21
N LYS A 9 10.15 -3.42 12.30
CA LYS A 9 11.25 -4.37 12.42
C LYS A 9 11.12 -5.54 11.43
N LEU A 10 9.90 -6.05 11.21
CA LEU A 10 9.62 -7.05 10.17
C LEU A 10 9.96 -6.53 8.77
N VAL A 11 9.54 -5.30 8.46
CA VAL A 11 9.83 -4.64 7.18
C VAL A 11 11.33 -4.35 7.03
N ASP A 12 12.01 -3.90 8.08
CA ASP A 12 13.45 -3.63 8.05
C ASP A 12 14.31 -4.90 7.91
N ASP A 13 13.91 -5.98 8.58
CA ASP A 13 14.59 -7.28 8.48
C ASP A 13 14.37 -7.89 7.08
N TRP A 14 13.16 -7.80 6.51
CA TRP A 14 12.93 -8.17 5.10
C TRP A 14 13.65 -7.25 4.11
N ARG A 15 13.77 -5.94 4.39
CA ARG A 15 14.59 -5.00 3.59
C ARG A 15 16.08 -5.37 3.64
N ARG A 16 16.58 -5.92 4.76
CA ARG A 16 17.97 -6.40 4.88
C ARG A 16 18.22 -7.64 4.01
N GLU A 17 17.29 -8.58 3.97
CA GLU A 17 17.39 -9.80 3.15
C GLU A 17 17.15 -9.50 1.65
N ALA A 18 16.15 -8.70 1.29
CA ALA A 18 15.84 -8.37 -0.10
C ALA A 18 16.92 -7.53 -0.82
N ARG A 19 17.72 -6.75 -0.08
CA ARG A 19 18.91 -6.06 -0.64
C ARG A 19 20.00 -7.03 -1.10
N GLN A 20 20.11 -8.22 -0.50
CA GLN A 20 21.07 -9.23 -0.96
C GLN A 20 20.62 -9.89 -2.27
N ASP A 21 19.32 -10.04 -2.50
CA ASP A 21 18.78 -10.65 -3.73
C ASP A 21 18.67 -9.66 -4.91
N ARG A 22 18.45 -8.35 -4.63
CA ARG A 22 18.33 -7.31 -5.66
C ARG A 22 19.65 -6.89 -6.32
N TYR A 23 20.83 -7.19 -5.74
CA TYR A 23 22.12 -6.85 -6.36
C TYR A 23 22.36 -7.58 -7.70
N LEU A 24 21.55 -8.59 -8.03
CA LEU A 24 21.55 -9.31 -9.31
C LEU A 24 20.53 -8.78 -10.35
N ARG A 25 19.60 -7.88 -9.97
CA ARG A 25 18.54 -7.33 -10.86
C ARG A 25 18.61 -5.82 -11.09
N ALA A 26 19.62 -5.14 -10.54
CA ALA A 26 19.73 -3.67 -10.53
C ALA A 26 20.14 -3.03 -11.87
N VAL A 27 19.55 -3.43 -13.01
CA VAL A 27 19.85 -2.82 -14.33
C VAL A 27 18.60 -2.36 -15.11
N ALA A 28 17.36 -2.49 -14.61
CA ALA A 28 16.20 -2.28 -15.51
C ALA A 28 14.93 -1.58 -14.99
N SER A 29 14.91 -0.90 -13.84
CA SER A 29 13.72 -0.10 -13.53
C SER A 29 14.02 1.05 -12.61
N GLU A 30 13.92 2.26 -13.15
CA GLU A 30 13.69 3.47 -12.39
C GLU A 30 12.41 3.26 -11.57
N GLU A 31 12.56 3.09 -10.25
CA GLU A 31 11.42 3.12 -9.34
C GLU A 31 10.78 4.50 -9.47
N PRO A 32 9.51 4.63 -9.89
CA PRO A 32 8.88 5.93 -9.97
C PRO A 32 8.78 6.50 -8.56
N GLU A 33 9.37 7.67 -8.39
CA GLU A 33 9.23 8.55 -7.23
C GLU A 33 7.73 8.64 -6.89
N HIS A 34 7.37 8.23 -5.66
CA HIS A 34 5.98 8.13 -5.24
C HIS A 34 5.37 9.50 -5.02
N GLU A 35 5.01 10.16 -6.12
CA GLU A 35 4.11 11.30 -6.12
C GLU A 35 2.70 10.76 -5.84
N ASP A 36 2.24 10.86 -4.58
CA ASP A 36 0.85 10.61 -4.24
C ASP A 36 0.03 11.84 -4.68
N PRO A 37 -0.84 11.76 -5.71
CA PRO A 37 -1.52 12.93 -6.25
C PRO A 37 -2.66 13.46 -5.36
N TRP A 38 -2.77 12.98 -4.12
CA TRP A 38 -3.91 13.26 -3.25
C TRP A 38 -3.55 14.22 -2.12
N ASP A 39 -3.57 15.53 -2.44
CA ASP A 39 -3.40 16.67 -1.51
C ASP A 39 -4.61 16.89 -0.57
N VAL A 40 -5.29 15.83 -0.13
CA VAL A 40 -6.42 15.94 0.82
C VAL A 40 -5.97 15.45 2.18
N GLU A 41 -6.10 16.30 3.20
CA GLU A 41 -5.87 15.91 4.59
C GLU A 41 -6.95 14.90 5.00
N LEU A 42 -6.55 13.63 5.11
CA LEU A 42 -7.43 12.54 5.48
C LEU A 42 -7.70 12.53 6.98
N ASP A 43 -8.97 12.51 7.38
CA ASP A 43 -9.33 12.21 8.76
C ASP A 43 -8.98 10.74 9.06
N ALA A 44 -8.07 10.51 10.01
CA ALA A 44 -7.51 9.19 10.27
C ALA A 44 -8.55 8.15 10.76
N LEU A 45 -9.57 8.59 11.50
CA LEU A 45 -10.63 7.70 11.99
C LEU A 45 -11.56 7.29 10.84
N THR A 46 -11.91 8.25 9.99
CA THR A 46 -12.74 8.05 8.80
C THR A 46 -12.00 7.20 7.76
N ALA A 47 -10.72 7.49 7.50
CA ALA A 47 -9.90 6.67 6.62
C ALA A 47 -9.78 5.23 7.11
N ARG A 48 -9.64 5.02 8.43
CA ARG A 48 -9.60 3.67 9.02
C ARG A 48 -10.93 2.94 8.83
N SER A 49 -12.07 3.60 9.05
CA SER A 49 -13.38 2.97 8.88
C SER A 49 -13.65 2.62 7.41
N VAL A 50 -13.29 3.50 6.47
CA VAL A 50 -13.39 3.27 5.03
C VAL A 50 -12.50 2.11 4.59
N LEU A 51 -11.26 2.01 5.10
CA LEU A 51 -10.40 0.86 4.84
C LEU A 51 -11.05 -0.46 5.26
N GLN A 52 -11.83 -0.49 6.34
CA GLN A 52 -12.52 -1.70 6.80
C GLN A 52 -13.71 -2.10 5.91
N GLN A 53 -14.28 -1.16 5.16
CA GLN A 53 -15.39 -1.41 4.23
C GLN A 53 -14.92 -1.92 2.87
N LEU A 54 -13.62 -1.79 2.56
CA LEU A 54 -13.07 -2.30 1.32
C LEU A 54 -13.00 -3.83 1.28
N ALA A 55 -13.05 -4.37 0.06
CA ALA A 55 -12.77 -5.78 -0.17
C ALA A 55 -11.42 -6.17 0.45
N PRO A 56 -11.29 -7.37 1.07
CA PRO A 56 -10.08 -7.75 1.81
C PRO A 56 -8.79 -7.60 1.01
N GLN A 57 -8.82 -7.93 -0.29
CA GLN A 57 -7.70 -7.80 -1.21
C GLN A 57 -7.27 -6.33 -1.44
N HIS A 58 -8.23 -5.41 -1.53
CA HIS A 58 -7.95 -3.97 -1.67
C HIS A 58 -7.39 -3.38 -0.38
N ARG A 59 -7.94 -3.76 0.78
CA ARG A 59 -7.41 -3.34 2.08
C ARG A 59 -5.98 -3.85 2.28
N LEU A 60 -5.72 -5.10 1.92
CA LEU A 60 -4.40 -5.72 2.07
C LEU A 60 -3.35 -5.02 1.21
N VAL A 61 -3.61 -4.84 -0.09
CA VAL A 61 -2.64 -4.20 -0.99
C VAL A 61 -2.35 -2.76 -0.58
N LEU A 62 -3.35 -2.00 -0.11
CA LEU A 62 -3.16 -0.63 0.37
C LEU A 62 -2.41 -0.60 1.70
N THR A 63 -2.66 -1.55 2.59
CA THR A 63 -1.93 -1.65 3.87
C THR A 63 -0.46 -1.94 3.63
N LEU A 64 -0.15 -2.96 2.83
CA LEU A 64 1.23 -3.32 2.49
C LEU A 64 1.95 -2.17 1.77
N ARG A 65 1.27 -1.51 0.85
CA ARG A 65 1.88 -0.39 0.13
C ARG A 65 2.09 0.84 1.02
N TYR A 66 1.07 1.32 1.73
CA TYR A 66 1.08 2.66 2.35
C TYR A 66 1.30 2.65 3.87
N LEU A 67 0.91 1.58 4.57
CA LEU A 67 1.12 1.48 6.02
C LEU A 67 2.40 0.72 6.35
N ASP A 68 2.79 -0.24 5.50
CA ASP A 68 4.05 -0.99 5.63
C ASP A 68 5.19 -0.42 4.77
N ASP A 69 4.92 0.59 3.95
CA ASP A 69 5.90 1.23 3.06
C ASP A 69 6.71 0.23 2.20
N LEU A 70 6.01 -0.81 1.71
CA LEU A 70 6.61 -1.80 0.83
C LEU A 70 6.55 -1.33 -0.63
N PRO A 71 7.62 -1.55 -1.42
CA PRO A 71 7.59 -1.31 -2.85
C PRO A 71 6.66 -2.31 -3.54
N VAL A 72 6.13 -1.94 -4.71
CA VAL A 72 5.08 -2.72 -5.38
C VAL A 72 5.52 -4.14 -5.74
N ALA A 73 6.81 -4.34 -6.05
CA ALA A 73 7.38 -5.66 -6.31
C ALA A 73 7.26 -6.59 -5.10
N ASP A 74 7.65 -6.13 -3.91
CA ASP A 74 7.59 -6.92 -2.69
C ASP A 74 6.13 -7.21 -2.29
N VAL A 75 5.22 -6.25 -2.52
CA VAL A 75 3.77 -6.49 -2.37
C VAL A 75 3.28 -7.58 -3.32
N ALA A 76 3.78 -7.60 -4.56
CA ALA A 76 3.40 -8.62 -5.54
C ALA A 76 3.87 -10.01 -5.11
N ASP A 77 5.10 -10.12 -4.60
CA ASP A 77 5.65 -11.38 -4.07
C ASP A 77 4.86 -11.87 -2.86
N ILE A 78 4.51 -10.99 -1.90
CA ILE A 78 3.69 -11.34 -0.73
C ILE A 78 2.29 -11.82 -1.14
N LEU A 79 1.72 -11.23 -2.19
CA LEU A 79 0.39 -11.57 -2.69
C LEU A 79 0.38 -12.77 -3.66
N ASP A 80 1.54 -13.34 -3.97
CA ASP A 80 1.75 -14.36 -4.99
C ASP A 80 1.12 -13.95 -6.34
N ARG A 81 1.46 -12.73 -6.79
CA ARG A 81 0.94 -12.10 -8.00
C ARG A 81 2.06 -11.51 -8.84
N THR A 82 1.79 -11.32 -10.12
CA THR A 82 2.71 -10.57 -10.98
C THR A 82 2.71 -9.09 -10.61
N LEU A 83 3.83 -8.41 -10.83
CA LEU A 83 3.96 -6.95 -10.61
C LEU A 83 2.81 -6.19 -11.27
N HIS A 84 2.56 -6.46 -12.55
CA HIS A 84 1.51 -5.80 -13.31
C HIS A 84 0.09 -6.06 -12.76
N ALA A 85 -0.20 -7.29 -12.29
CA ALA A 85 -1.48 -7.60 -11.67
C ALA A 85 -1.66 -6.85 -10.34
N THR A 86 -0.57 -6.64 -9.60
CA THR A 86 -0.53 -5.89 -8.33
C THR A 86 -0.69 -4.39 -8.57
N GLU A 87 -0.05 -3.81 -9.58
CA GLU A 87 -0.27 -2.42 -10.01
C GLU A 87 -1.74 -2.17 -10.37
N ALA A 88 -2.32 -3.04 -11.20
CA ALA A 88 -3.72 -2.93 -11.58
C ALA A 88 -4.65 -3.08 -10.36
N LEU A 89 -4.28 -3.94 -9.39
CA LEU A 89 -4.99 -4.08 -8.13
C LEU A 89 -4.90 -2.81 -7.28
N LEU A 90 -3.72 -2.19 -7.16
CA LEU A 90 -3.51 -0.93 -6.45
C LEU A 90 -4.36 0.19 -7.05
N VAL A 91 -4.37 0.33 -8.37
CA VAL A 91 -5.20 1.35 -9.06
C VAL A 91 -6.68 1.15 -8.71
N ARG A 92 -7.19 -0.08 -8.80
CA ARG A 92 -8.59 -0.38 -8.45
C ARG A 92 -8.89 -0.17 -6.97
N ALA A 93 -7.95 -0.54 -6.09
CA ALA A 93 -8.07 -0.37 -4.65
C ALA A 93 -8.13 1.12 -4.27
N LYS A 94 -7.26 1.96 -4.84
CA LYS A 94 -7.29 3.42 -4.66
C LYS A 94 -8.61 4.02 -5.13
N ALA A 95 -9.08 3.62 -6.32
CA ALA A 95 -10.36 4.11 -6.85
C ALA A 95 -11.55 3.69 -5.95
N ALA A 96 -11.52 2.47 -5.42
CA ALA A 96 -12.54 2.00 -4.47
C ALA A 96 -12.49 2.75 -3.15
N PHE A 97 -11.29 2.98 -2.60
CA PHE A 97 -11.08 3.78 -1.40
C PHE A 97 -11.64 5.18 -1.57
N ARG A 98 -11.30 5.86 -2.67
CA ARG A 98 -11.75 7.22 -2.96
C ARG A 98 -13.28 7.32 -3.01
N ARG A 99 -13.94 6.39 -3.72
CA ARG A 99 -15.41 6.38 -3.79
C ARG A 99 -16.04 6.23 -2.41
N ALA A 100 -15.55 5.28 -1.61
CA ALA A 100 -16.09 5.04 -0.28
C ALA A 100 -15.82 6.20 0.69
N TYR A 101 -14.64 6.83 0.59
CA TYR A 101 -14.29 7.98 1.41
C TYR A 101 -15.17 9.21 1.10
N SER A 102 -15.33 9.56 -0.17
CA SER A 102 -16.18 10.69 -0.58
C SER A 102 -17.66 10.48 -0.24
N THR A 103 -18.17 9.24 -0.28
CA THR A 103 -19.55 8.96 0.15
C THR A 103 -19.72 9.09 1.67
N GLY A 104 -18.71 8.67 2.45
CA GLY A 104 -18.71 8.83 3.91
C GLY A 104 -18.63 10.30 4.33
N GLU A 105 -17.79 11.08 3.65
CA GLU A 105 -17.65 12.52 3.87
C GLU A 105 -18.95 13.27 3.54
N ALA A 106 -19.59 12.97 2.40
CA ALA A 106 -20.87 13.56 2.00
C ALA A 106 -22.06 13.19 2.92
N THR A 107 -21.94 12.12 3.73
CA THR A 107 -22.97 11.72 4.70
C THR A 107 -22.77 12.40 6.06
N ASN A 108 -21.55 12.85 6.35
CA ASN A 108 -21.17 13.42 7.65
C ASN A 108 -21.06 14.97 7.62
N ALA A 109 -21.24 15.57 6.45
CA ALA A 109 -21.35 17.01 6.20
C ALA A 109 -22.83 17.43 6.09
#